data_AF-A0A1H6XX22-F1
#
_entry.id   AF-A0A1H6XX22-F1
#
_cell.length_a   1.000
_cell.length_b   1.000
_cell.length_c   1.000
_cell.angle_alpha   90.00
_cell.angle_beta   90.00
_cell.angle_gamma   90.00
#
_symmetry.space_group_name_H-M   'P 1'
#
loop_
_entity.id
_entity.type
_entity.pdbx_description
1 polymer ?
#
loop_
_entity_poly.entity_id
_entity_poly.type
_entity_poly.pdbx_seq_one_letter_code
_entity_poly.pdbx_strand_id
1 'polypeptide(L)'
;MLLCLIYILTISCSSSDDCSNKANSVPPYQTVGIKIIDPNNKEIQLDSKLIKMVSFDKNEIIDKASTFFSGFTISTINPITSNKIELEYNNQKFLELNYDKQKTRVDCHSDHYYIQSTKLNILTEDYILEQQIIDNTNITYIIRRVNLEPNK
;
A
#
# COMPACT_ATOMS: atom_id res chain seq x y z
N MET A 1 39.32 33.30 43.39
CA MET A 1 39.44 33.19 41.92
C MET A 1 39.77 31.74 41.63
N LEU A 2 38.85 30.78 41.48
CA LEU A 2 37.60 30.75 40.71
C LEU A 2 37.80 31.35 39.30
N LEU A 3 37.55 30.52 38.27
CA LEU A 3 37.81 30.67 36.82
C LEU A 3 39.05 29.83 36.42
N CYS A 4 38.98 28.73 35.65
CA CYS A 4 37.92 28.24 34.78
C CYS A 4 37.66 26.76 35.08
N LEU A 5 36.62 26.58 35.87
CA LEU A 5 35.80 25.39 35.93
C LEU A 5 35.23 25.15 34.52
N ILE A 6 35.00 23.88 34.22
CA ILE A 6 34.19 23.39 33.12
C ILE A 6 34.88 23.48 31.74
N TYR A 7 35.71 22.47 31.43
CA TYR A 7 35.61 21.81 30.12
C TYR A 7 34.16 21.32 30.02
N ILE A 8 33.29 22.22 29.56
CA ILE A 8 31.92 21.89 29.18
C ILE A 8 32.13 20.92 28.04
N LEU A 9 31.93 19.63 28.33
CA LEU A 9 31.03 18.76 27.60
C LEU A 9 30.50 19.43 26.33
N THR A 10 31.36 19.59 25.32
CA THR A 10 30.90 19.71 23.95
C THR A 10 30.53 18.29 23.58
N ILE A 11 29.39 17.86 24.14
CA ILE A 11 28.51 16.92 23.48
C ILE A 11 28.25 17.62 22.15
N SER A 12 28.99 17.24 21.12
CA SER A 12 28.62 17.52 19.75
C SER A 12 27.31 16.78 19.52
N CYS A 13 26.19 17.34 20.02
CA CYS A 13 24.86 17.16 19.47
C CYS A 13 24.81 17.95 18.15
N SER A 14 25.74 17.66 17.24
CA SER A 14 25.65 18.05 15.85
C SER A 14 25.04 16.89 15.08
N SER A 15 23.73 16.72 15.30
CA SER A 15 22.85 16.07 14.33
C SER A 15 21.54 16.85 14.29
N SER A 16 21.63 18.18 14.17
CA SER A 16 20.55 18.89 13.51
C SER A 16 20.65 18.49 12.05
N ASP A 17 19.99 17.39 11.68
CA ASP A 17 19.76 17.05 10.29
C ASP A 17 19.17 18.31 9.63
N ASP A 18 19.98 19.00 8.81
CA ASP A 18 19.56 20.24 8.15
C ASP A 18 18.59 19.88 7.03
N CYS A 19 17.33 19.76 7.42
CA CYS A 19 16.22 19.38 6.57
C CYS A 19 15.60 20.57 5.83
N SER A 20 16.15 21.77 6.01
CA SER A 20 15.62 23.01 5.43
C SER A 20 15.68 23.03 3.90
N ASN A 21 16.63 22.29 3.30
CA ASN A 21 16.86 22.23 1.86
C ASN A 21 16.26 21.00 1.17
N LYS A 22 15.64 20.07 1.92
CA LYS A 22 14.96 18.88 1.34
C LYS A 22 13.49 19.18 1.14
N ALA A 23 13.18 19.94 0.10
CA ALA A 23 11.81 20.06 -0.39
C ALA A 23 11.48 18.80 -1.21
N ASN A 24 10.74 17.86 -0.62
CA ASN A 24 9.86 16.87 -1.26
C ASN A 24 9.27 15.96 -0.17
N SER A 25 7.96 16.04 0.09
CA SER A 25 7.32 15.11 1.02
C SER A 25 7.27 13.71 0.41
N VAL A 26 7.87 12.74 1.08
CA VAL A 26 7.70 11.33 0.77
C VAL A 26 6.20 10.99 0.78
N PRO A 27 5.65 10.32 -0.25
CA PRO A 27 4.26 9.90 -0.23
C PRO A 27 3.98 9.01 0.99
N PRO A 28 3.02 9.38 1.86
CA PRO A 28 2.72 8.63 3.07
C PRO A 28 2.02 7.29 2.80
N TYR A 29 1.71 6.99 1.53
CA TYR A 29 1.02 5.80 1.08
C TYR A 29 1.56 5.29 -0.26
N GLN A 30 1.40 3.99 -0.52
CA GLN A 30 1.49 3.39 -1.85
C GLN A 30 0.12 2.93 -2.30
N THR A 31 -0.18 3.09 -3.59
CA THR A 31 -1.47 2.73 -4.17
C THR A 31 -1.41 1.32 -4.73
N VAL A 32 -2.42 0.51 -4.43
CA VAL A 32 -2.70 -0.76 -5.08
C VAL A 32 -3.97 -0.60 -5.91
N GLY A 33 -3.81 -0.42 -7.22
CA GLY A 33 -4.89 -0.37 -8.20
C GLY A 33 -5.37 -1.76 -8.59
N ILE A 34 -6.69 -1.94 -8.66
CA ILE A 34 -7.34 -3.16 -9.15
C ILE A 34 -8.29 -2.76 -10.26
N LYS A 35 -7.94 -3.16 -11.49
CA LYS A 35 -8.76 -2.96 -12.69
C LYS A 35 -9.37 -4.29 -13.09
N ILE A 36 -10.69 -4.33 -13.21
CA ILE A 36 -11.41 -5.52 -13.66
C ILE A 36 -11.92 -5.29 -15.07
N ILE A 37 -11.69 -6.24 -15.97
CA ILE A 37 -12.14 -6.19 -17.36
C ILE A 37 -12.96 -7.43 -17.72
N ASP A 38 -13.91 -7.26 -18.64
CA ASP A 38 -14.68 -8.35 -19.23
C ASP A 38 -13.87 -9.06 -20.36
N PRO A 39 -14.39 -10.15 -20.96
CA PRO A 39 -13.75 -10.79 -22.11
C PRO A 39 -13.56 -9.89 -23.34
N ASN A 40 -14.26 -8.75 -23.43
CA ASN A 40 -14.19 -7.78 -24.52
C ASN A 40 -13.32 -6.55 -24.19
N ASN A 41 -12.51 -6.60 -23.12
CA ASN A 41 -11.66 -5.50 -22.63
C ASN A 41 -12.43 -4.27 -22.14
N LYS A 42 -13.72 -4.40 -21.83
CA LYS A 42 -14.49 -3.34 -21.18
C LYS A 42 -14.29 -3.41 -19.68
N GLU A 43 -14.07 -2.25 -19.07
CA GLU A 43 -13.90 -2.13 -17.63
C GLU A 43 -15.21 -2.43 -16.89
N ILE A 44 -15.12 -3.27 -15.87
CA ILE A 44 -16.22 -3.61 -14.96
C ILE A 44 -16.01 -2.80 -13.68
N GLN A 45 -16.95 -1.92 -13.37
CA GLN A 45 -16.94 -1.17 -12.12
C GLN A 45 -17.64 -1.98 -11.03
N LEU A 46 -16.94 -2.27 -9.94
CA LEU A 46 -17.54 -2.87 -8.75
C LEU A 46 -18.07 -1.78 -7.81
N ASP A 47 -19.25 -2.01 -7.25
CA ASP A 47 -19.81 -1.14 -6.20
C ASP A 47 -18.92 -1.23 -4.95
N SER A 48 -18.32 -0.11 -4.56
CA SER A 48 -17.43 -0.01 -3.41
C SER A 48 -18.13 -0.36 -2.08
N LYS A 49 -19.47 -0.25 -2.01
CA LYS A 49 -20.28 -0.63 -0.84
C LYS A 49 -20.35 -2.13 -0.61
N LEU A 50 -20.20 -2.92 -1.68
CA LEU A 50 -20.20 -4.38 -1.63
C LEU A 50 -18.79 -4.95 -1.37
N ILE A 51 -17.77 -4.09 -1.36
CA ILE A 51 -16.39 -4.49 -1.08
C ILE A 51 -16.11 -4.38 0.41
N LYS A 52 -15.73 -5.52 0.99
CA LYS A 52 -15.17 -5.60 2.33
C LYS A 52 -13.72 -6.00 2.23
N MET A 53 -12.87 -5.34 3.03
CA MET A 53 -11.44 -5.55 3.03
C MET A 53 -10.98 -5.83 4.45
N VAL A 54 -10.17 -6.86 4.62
CA VAL A 54 -9.68 -7.30 5.92
C VAL A 54 -8.17 -7.40 5.86
N SER A 55 -7.49 -6.58 6.65
CA SER A 55 -6.06 -6.71 6.94
C SER A 55 -5.85 -7.76 8.02
N PHE A 56 -4.85 -8.64 7.85
CA PHE A 56 -4.46 -9.56 8.91
C PHE A 56 -3.72 -8.85 10.05
N ASP A 57 -2.84 -7.90 9.74
CA ASP A 57 -2.32 -6.97 10.73
C ASP A 57 -3.32 -5.82 10.95
N LYS A 58 -3.96 -5.82 12.11
CA LYS A 58 -4.94 -4.80 12.51
C LYS A 58 -4.37 -3.38 12.62
N ASN A 59 -3.04 -3.24 12.69
CA ASN A 59 -2.37 -1.95 12.75
C ASN A 59 -2.03 -1.40 11.37
N GLU A 60 -2.25 -2.17 10.29
CA GLU A 60 -2.07 -1.66 8.93
C GLU A 60 -3.20 -0.70 8.59
N ILE A 61 -2.84 0.52 8.20
CA ILE A 61 -3.80 1.53 7.76
C ILE A 61 -4.01 1.35 6.26
N ILE A 62 -5.25 1.04 5.89
CA ILE A 62 -5.68 0.84 4.52
C ILE A 62 -6.89 1.73 4.24
N ASP A 63 -6.80 2.53 3.20
CA ASP A 63 -7.90 3.38 2.72
C ASP A 63 -8.30 2.96 1.30
N LYS A 64 -9.59 3.02 0.96
CA LYS A 64 -10.10 2.70 -0.38
C LYS A 64 -10.86 3.86 -1.00
N ALA A 65 -10.93 3.90 -2.33
CA ALA A 65 -11.76 4.87 -3.05
C ALA A 65 -13.26 4.69 -2.71
N SER A 66 -13.98 5.81 -2.58
CA SER A 66 -15.34 5.84 -2.00
C SER A 66 -16.50 5.63 -2.98
N THR A 67 -16.28 5.78 -4.28
CA THR A 67 -17.36 5.76 -5.28
C THR A 67 -17.43 4.41 -5.98
N PHE A 68 -16.41 4.08 -6.77
CA PHE A 68 -16.23 2.76 -7.39
C PHE A 68 -14.97 2.13 -6.86
N PHE A 69 -14.98 0.81 -6.69
CA PHE A 69 -13.77 0.13 -6.24
C PHE A 69 -12.78 0.04 -7.39
N SER A 70 -11.67 0.75 -7.25
CA SER A 70 -10.52 0.76 -8.18
C SER A 70 -9.21 0.37 -7.51
N GLY A 71 -9.27 -0.03 -6.23
CA GLY A 71 -8.08 -0.28 -5.42
C GLY A 71 -8.14 0.36 -4.04
N PHE A 72 -6.97 0.45 -3.42
CA PHE A 72 -6.75 0.97 -2.07
C PHE A 72 -5.32 1.48 -1.89
N THR A 73 -5.06 2.18 -0.80
CA THR A 73 -3.74 2.68 -0.43
C THR A 73 -3.28 2.04 0.87
N ILE A 74 -2.00 1.70 0.94
CA ILE A 74 -1.34 1.15 2.14
C ILE A 74 -0.37 2.21 2.68
N SER A 75 -0.42 2.48 3.98
CA SER A 75 0.52 3.43 4.62
C SER A 75 1.98 2.98 4.50
N THR A 76 2.87 3.93 4.24
CA THR A 76 4.33 3.72 4.23
C THR A 76 4.97 4.06 5.58
N ILE A 77 4.22 4.57 6.56
CA ILE A 77 4.78 5.07 7.83
C ILE A 77 4.73 3.99 8.92
N ASN A 78 3.79 3.05 8.83
CA ASN A 78 3.66 1.98 9.82
C ASN A 78 4.78 0.93 9.66
N PRO A 79 5.42 0.49 10.75
CA PRO A 79 6.55 -0.44 10.71
C PRO A 79 6.11 -1.90 10.53
N ILE A 80 5.25 -2.14 9.55
CA ILE A 80 4.77 -3.47 9.15
C ILE A 80 5.62 -3.93 7.98
N THR A 81 6.31 -5.06 8.14
CA THR A 81 7.26 -5.57 7.14
C THR A 81 6.65 -6.60 6.20
N SER A 82 5.52 -7.20 6.57
CA SER A 82 4.75 -8.09 5.71
C SER A 82 3.33 -8.20 6.24
N ASN A 83 2.38 -8.42 5.33
CA ASN A 83 0.98 -8.56 5.70
C ASN A 83 0.17 -9.21 4.57
N LYS A 84 -1.08 -9.53 4.89
CA LYS A 84 -2.06 -10.11 4.00
C LYS A 84 -3.36 -9.32 4.07
N ILE A 85 -3.90 -8.99 2.90
CA ILE A 85 -5.20 -8.31 2.76
C ILE A 85 -6.14 -9.23 1.99
N GLU A 86 -7.27 -9.57 2.61
CA GLU A 86 -8.35 -10.30 1.96
C GLU A 86 -9.43 -9.32 1.49
N LEU A 87 -9.93 -9.52 0.28
CA LEU A 87 -11.02 -8.75 -0.30
C LEU A 87 -12.21 -9.67 -0.58
N GLU A 88 -13.34 -9.29 -0.03
CA GLU A 88 -14.65 -9.88 -0.30
C GLU A 88 -15.46 -8.93 -1.18
N TYR A 89 -16.12 -9.46 -2.21
CA TYR A 89 -17.13 -8.76 -2.99
C TYR A 89 -18.46 -9.50 -2.83
N ASN A 90 -19.51 -8.80 -2.41
CA ASN A 90 -20.83 -9.38 -2.20
C ASN A 90 -20.81 -10.65 -1.30
N ASN A 91 -20.08 -10.56 -0.17
CA ASN A 91 -19.89 -11.66 0.81
C ASN A 91 -19.15 -12.91 0.29
N GLN A 92 -18.53 -12.84 -0.88
CA GLN A 92 -17.67 -13.90 -1.41
C GLN A 92 -16.22 -13.44 -1.40
N LYS A 93 -15.33 -14.28 -0.87
CA LYS A 93 -13.89 -14.04 -0.98
C LYS A 93 -13.51 -14.03 -2.45
N PHE A 94 -12.94 -12.92 -2.88
CA PHE A 94 -12.66 -12.67 -4.28
C PHE A 94 -11.14 -12.60 -4.54
N LEU A 95 -10.39 -11.91 -3.67
CA LEU A 95 -8.95 -11.73 -3.80
C LEU A 95 -8.23 -11.86 -2.46
N GLU A 96 -6.96 -12.26 -2.53
CA GLU A 96 -6.01 -12.16 -1.43
C GLU A 96 -4.72 -11.54 -1.94
N LEU A 97 -4.26 -10.46 -1.29
CA LEU A 97 -2.99 -9.80 -1.56
C LEU A 97 -2.02 -10.11 -0.42
N ASN A 98 -0.91 -10.77 -0.73
CA ASN A 98 0.22 -10.92 0.18
C ASN A 98 1.32 -9.95 -0.26
N TYR A 99 1.94 -9.23 0.67
CA TYR A 99 3.04 -8.32 0.35
C TYR A 99 4.10 -8.27 1.45
N ASP A 100 5.33 -7.98 1.06
CA ASP A 100 6.41 -7.62 1.96
C ASP A 100 6.83 -6.16 1.71
N LYS A 101 7.10 -5.45 2.79
CA LYS A 101 7.62 -4.09 2.80
C LYS A 101 9.09 -4.08 3.21
N GLN A 102 9.87 -3.27 2.52
CA GLN A 102 11.25 -2.97 2.88
C GLN A 102 11.32 -1.60 3.56
N LYS A 103 12.05 -1.57 4.68
CA LYS A 103 12.38 -0.32 5.37
C LYS A 103 13.38 0.48 4.54
N THR A 104 13.01 1.71 4.21
CA THR A 104 13.86 2.70 3.56
C THR A 104 13.95 3.91 4.49
N ARG A 105 15.17 4.23 4.93
CA ARG A 105 15.40 5.45 5.70
C ARG A 105 15.45 6.61 4.73
N VAL A 106 14.52 7.55 4.88
CA VAL A 106 14.57 8.81 4.14
C VAL A 106 15.11 9.86 5.11
N ASP A 107 16.30 10.37 4.82
CA ASP A 107 16.86 11.51 5.54
C ASP A 107 15.79 12.59 5.68
N CYS A 108 15.63 13.14 6.89
CA CYS A 108 14.65 14.18 7.22
C CYS A 108 13.16 13.78 7.25
N HIS A 109 12.80 12.53 6.91
CA HIS A 109 11.39 12.12 6.81
C HIS A 109 11.06 10.85 7.60
N SER A 110 11.89 10.49 8.58
CA SER A 110 11.75 9.26 9.36
C SER A 110 11.81 7.99 8.50
N ASP A 111 11.60 6.83 9.13
CA ASP A 111 11.64 5.55 8.45
C ASP A 111 10.35 5.31 7.68
N HIS A 112 10.46 4.84 6.43
CA HIS A 112 9.33 4.43 5.61
C HIS A 112 9.42 2.96 5.22
N TYR A 113 8.29 2.34 4.95
CA TYR A 113 8.13 0.91 4.69
C TYR A 113 7.35 0.73 3.38
N TYR A 114 8.08 0.46 2.30
CA TYR A 114 7.53 0.36 0.94
C TYR A 114 7.41 -1.08 0.52
N ILE A 115 6.31 -1.42 -0.14
CA ILE A 115 6.07 -2.71 -0.76
C ILE A 115 7.18 -2.98 -1.78
N GLN A 116 7.93 -4.04 -1.54
CA GLN A 116 9.05 -4.51 -2.36
C GLN A 116 8.66 -5.77 -3.13
N SER A 117 7.84 -6.62 -2.52
CA SER A 117 7.31 -7.84 -3.13
C SER A 117 5.79 -7.85 -2.92
N THR A 118 5.08 -8.42 -3.88
CA THR A 118 3.63 -8.57 -3.76
C THR A 118 3.12 -9.69 -4.66
N LYS A 119 2.12 -10.41 -4.17
CA LYS A 119 1.47 -11.52 -4.86
C LYS A 119 -0.04 -11.43 -4.65
N LEU A 120 -0.76 -11.25 -5.75
CA LEU A 120 -2.22 -11.31 -5.77
C LEU A 120 -2.65 -12.74 -6.12
N ASN A 121 -3.48 -13.33 -5.25
CA ASN A 121 -4.16 -14.59 -5.48
C ASN A 121 -5.63 -14.29 -5.81
N ILE A 122 -6.12 -14.84 -6.93
CA ILE A 122 -7.56 -14.85 -7.25
C ILE A 122 -8.19 -16.05 -6.55
N LEU A 123 -9.24 -15.84 -5.77
CA LEU A 123 -9.85 -16.88 -4.92
C LEU A 123 -11.14 -17.49 -5.50
N THR A 124 -11.47 -17.15 -6.74
CA THR A 124 -12.64 -17.63 -7.48
C THR A 124 -12.22 -18.04 -8.89
N GLU A 125 -12.95 -19.00 -9.46
CA GLU A 125 -12.76 -19.45 -10.84
C GLU A 125 -13.30 -18.45 -11.87
N ASP A 126 -14.10 -17.47 -11.44
CA ASP A 126 -14.75 -16.53 -12.35
C ASP A 126 -13.80 -15.45 -12.90
N TYR A 127 -12.57 -15.40 -12.39
CA TYR A 127 -11.59 -14.37 -12.72
C TYR A 127 -10.18 -14.94 -12.84
N ILE A 128 -9.35 -14.27 -13.65
CA ILE A 128 -7.92 -14.58 -13.80
C ILE A 128 -7.11 -13.30 -13.69
N LEU A 129 -5.90 -13.39 -13.12
CA LEU A 129 -4.93 -12.32 -13.18
C LEU A 129 -4.31 -12.28 -14.58
N GLU A 130 -4.47 -11.16 -15.29
CA GLU A 130 -3.94 -10.98 -16.64
C GLU A 130 -2.62 -10.26 -16.64
N GLN A 131 -2.51 -9.19 -15.85
CA GLN A 131 -1.32 -8.37 -15.81
C GLN A 131 -1.06 -7.81 -14.42
N GLN A 132 0.21 -7.70 -14.07
CA GLN A 132 0.71 -6.97 -12.92
C GLN A 132 1.71 -5.92 -13.40
N ILE A 133 1.50 -4.68 -12.97
CA ILE A 133 2.36 -3.53 -13.26
C ILE A 133 2.84 -2.97 -11.91
N ILE A 134 4.15 -2.82 -11.74
CA ILE A 134 4.73 -2.33 -10.48
C ILE A 134 5.60 -1.11 -10.81
N ASP A 135 5.19 0.02 -10.28
CA ASP A 135 5.96 1.27 -10.21
C ASP A 135 6.34 1.55 -8.75
N ASN A 136 7.26 2.49 -8.52
CA ASN A 136 7.76 2.80 -7.17
C ASN A 136 6.65 3.16 -6.16
N THR A 137 5.55 3.77 -6.62
CA THR A 137 4.44 4.24 -5.77
C THR A 137 3.11 3.57 -6.06
N ASN A 138 2.99 2.85 -7.17
CA ASN A 138 1.74 2.28 -7.65
C ASN A 138 1.95 0.83 -8.08
N ILE A 139 1.10 -0.05 -7.59
CA ILE A 139 0.99 -1.44 -8.04
C ILE A 139 -0.37 -1.57 -8.68
N THR A 140 -0.45 -1.98 -9.94
CA THR A 140 -1.72 -2.17 -10.65
C THR A 140 -1.89 -3.62 -11.06
N TYR A 141 -3.03 -4.20 -10.70
CA TYR A 141 -3.46 -5.52 -11.14
C TYR A 141 -4.59 -5.37 -12.16
N ILE A 142 -4.44 -6.02 -13.32
CA ILE A 142 -5.51 -6.16 -14.31
C ILE A 142 -6.05 -7.59 -14.20
N ILE A 143 -7.32 -7.69 -13.85
CA ILE A 143 -8.03 -8.94 -13.59
C ILE A 143 -9.12 -9.10 -14.65
N ARG A 144 -9.12 -10.21 -15.37
CA ARG A 144 -10.16 -10.52 -16.35
C ARG A 144 -11.22 -11.42 -15.75
N ARG A 145 -12.50 -11.08 -15.93
CA ARG A 145 -13.62 -11.98 -15.67
C ARG A 145 -13.72 -13.00 -16.81
N VAL A 146 -13.68 -14.29 -16.49
CA VAL A 146 -13.74 -15.40 -17.46
C VAL A 146 -15.13 -16.02 -17.55
N ASN A 147 -15.88 -16.06 -16.45
CA ASN A 147 -17.26 -16.55 -16.43
C ASN A 147 -18.24 -15.38 -16.38
N LEU A 148 -18.95 -15.18 -17.49
CA LEU A 148 -20.17 -14.38 -17.50
C LEU A 148 -21.28 -15.26 -16.91
N GLU A 149 -21.47 -15.26 -15.59
CA GLU A 149 -22.77 -15.71 -15.09
C GLU A 149 -23.83 -14.84 -15.77
N PRO A 150 -24.84 -15.45 -16.42
CA PRO A 150 -25.96 -14.70 -16.95
C PRO A 150 -26.66 -14.06 -15.76
N ASN A 151 -26.83 -12.73 -15.79
CA ASN A 151 -27.62 -11.99 -14.81
C ASN A 151 -28.89 -12.78 -14.47
N LYS A 152 -29.00 -13.28 -13.24
CA LYS A 152 -30.25 -13.77 -12.68
C LYS A 152 -30.94 -12.64 -11.95
#